data_AF-A0AAV3YES4-F1
#
_entry.id   AF-A0AAV3YES4-F1
#
_cell.length_a   1.000
_cell.length_b   1.000
_cell.length_c   1.000
_cell.angle_alpha   90.00
_cell.angle_beta   90.00
_cell.angle_gamma   90.00
#
_symmetry.space_group_name_H-M   'P 1'
#
loop_
_entity.id
_entity.type
_entity.pdbx_description
1 polymer ?
#
loop_
_entity_poly.entity_id
_entity_poly.type
_entity_poly.pdbx_seq_one_letter_code
_entity_poly.pdbx_strand_id
1 'polypeptide(L)'
;MCLQGESSFFWLGMTSAIINLRTRCIPCNRMAPSQPSAPPTPPIQPTYPFQCICADFFTYADHNYLVIAIDIVTGRLLREQQMVHKV
;
A
#
# COMPACT_ATOMS: atom_id res chain seq x y z
N MET A 1 15.16 -13.18 -15.22
CA MET A 1 16.17 -13.65 -16.20
C MET A 1 17.55 -13.45 -15.59
N CYS A 2 18.09 -14.43 -14.86
CA CYS A 2 19.45 -14.41 -14.31
C CYS A 2 19.99 -15.85 -14.23
N LEU A 3 20.24 -16.52 -15.36
CA LEU A 3 20.77 -17.89 -15.33
C LEU A 3 21.89 -18.18 -16.35
N GLN A 4 22.34 -17.22 -17.16
CA GLN A 4 23.40 -17.48 -18.16
C GLN A 4 24.84 -17.27 -17.67
N GLY A 5 25.05 -16.64 -16.51
CA GLY A 5 26.40 -16.35 -16.01
C GLY A 5 27.03 -17.46 -15.16
N GLU A 6 26.22 -18.21 -14.41
CA GLU A 6 26.71 -19.21 -13.44
C GLU A 6 27.21 -20.50 -14.10
N SER A 7 26.88 -20.74 -15.36
CA SER A 7 27.26 -21.95 -16.10
C SER A 7 28.62 -21.87 -16.79
N SER A 8 29.29 -20.71 -16.78
CA SER A 8 30.49 -20.48 -17.62
C SER A 8 31.81 -20.30 -16.86
N PHE A 9 31.81 -19.81 -15.62
CA PHE A 9 33.05 -19.62 -14.84
C PHE A 9 32.76 -19.44 -13.35
N PHE A 10 33.56 -20.07 -12.49
CA PHE A 10 33.45 -20.01 -11.02
C PHE A 10 34.77 -19.52 -10.42
N TRP A 11 34.69 -18.59 -9.46
CA TRP A 11 35.82 -18.14 -8.65
C TRP A 11 35.42 -17.88 -7.20
N LEU A 12 36.39 -18.03 -6.29
CA LEU A 12 36.21 -17.77 -4.86
C LEU A 12 35.77 -16.32 -4.61
N GLY A 13 34.68 -16.14 -3.87
CA GLY A 13 34.14 -14.81 -3.56
C GLY A 13 33.32 -14.16 -4.68
N MET A 14 32.97 -14.88 -5.74
CA MET A 14 32.10 -14.38 -6.82
C MET A 14 30.79 -13.78 -6.28
N THR A 15 30.10 -14.49 -5.39
CA THR A 15 28.82 -14.05 -4.82
C THR A 15 28.95 -12.73 -4.06
N SER A 16 29.99 -12.56 -3.24
CA SER A 16 30.20 -11.33 -2.47
C SER A 16 30.56 -10.15 -3.37
N ALA A 17 31.36 -10.37 -4.43
CA ALA A 17 31.67 -9.35 -5.42
C ALA A 17 30.41 -8.87 -6.17
N ILE A 18 29.54 -9.79 -6.60
CA ILE A 18 28.28 -9.47 -7.29
C ILE A 18 27.34 -8.67 -6.38
N ILE A 19 27.17 -9.11 -5.12
CA ILE A 19 26.34 -8.40 -4.14
C ILE A 19 26.87 -6.99 -3.89
N ASN A 20 28.19 -6.82 -3.75
CA ASN A 20 28.81 -5.51 -3.55
C ASN A 20 28.60 -4.58 -4.75
N LEU A 21 28.76 -5.09 -5.97
CA LEU A 21 28.51 -4.33 -7.19
C LEU A 21 27.05 -3.89 -7.29
N ARG A 22 26.10 -4.82 -7.05
CA ARG A 22 24.66 -4.53 -7.07
C ARG A 22 24.28 -3.49 -6.02
N THR A 23 24.82 -3.60 -4.80
CA THR A 23 24.50 -2.70 -3.69
C THR A 23 25.00 -1.28 -3.93
N ARG A 24 26.13 -1.10 -4.63
CA ARG A 24 26.72 0.21 -4.96
C ARG A 24 26.11 0.86 -6.22
N CYS A 25 25.35 0.11 -7.00
CA CYS A 25 24.74 0.60 -8.23
C CYS A 25 23.54 1.54 -7.93
N ILE A 26 23.76 2.85 -8.05
CA ILE A 26 22.71 3.88 -7.82
C ILE A 26 21.49 3.69 -8.75
N PRO A 27 21.66 3.50 -10.08
CA PRO A 27 20.53 3.27 -10.97
C PRO A 27 19.73 2.01 -10.60
N CYS A 28 20.44 0.93 -10.26
CA CYS A 28 19.84 -0.34 -9.90
C CYS A 28 18.99 -0.22 -8.63
N ASN A 29 19.49 0.48 -7.60
CA ASN A 29 18.76 0.68 -6.36
C ASN A 29 17.54 1.59 -6.54
N ARG A 30 17.60 2.57 -7.44
CA ARG A 30 16.47 3.47 -7.74
C ARG A 30 15.35 2.80 -8.53
N MET A 31 15.71 1.93 -9.47
CA MET A 31 14.75 1.25 -10.35
C MET A 31 14.34 -0.13 -9.84
N ALA A 32 14.95 -0.61 -8.75
CA ALA A 32 14.58 -1.88 -8.15
C ALA A 32 13.11 -1.81 -7.69
N PRO A 33 12.25 -2.74 -8.13
CA PRO A 33 10.90 -2.83 -7.61
C PRO A 33 10.97 -3.04 -6.09
N SER A 34 10.13 -2.31 -5.36
CA SER A 34 9.98 -2.52 -3.93
C SER A 34 9.55 -3.96 -3.67
N GLN A 35 10.02 -4.54 -2.57
CA GLN A 35 9.47 -5.80 -2.11
C GLN A 35 7.95 -5.70 -1.96
N PRO A 36 7.22 -6.82 -2.15
CA PRO A 36 5.78 -6.83 -1.93
C PRO A 36 5.48 -6.31 -0.52
N SER A 37 4.48 -5.42 -0.43
CA SER A 37 4.00 -4.92 0.85
C SER A 37 3.65 -6.09 1.76
N ALA A 38 3.94 -5.92 3.06
CA ALA A 38 3.47 -6.86 4.07
C ALA A 38 1.95 -7.06 3.94
N PRO A 39 1.42 -8.26 4.28
CA PRO A 39 -0.02 -8.49 4.26
C PRO A 39 -0.74 -7.45 5.13
N PRO A 40 -1.90 -6.94 4.69
CA PRO A 40 -2.64 -5.93 5.44
C PRO A 40 -2.97 -6.42 6.86
N THR A 41 -2.77 -5.56 7.86
CA THR A 41 -3.21 -5.84 9.23
C THR A 41 -4.73 -5.93 9.27
N PRO A 42 -5.32 -6.95 9.94
CA PRO A 42 -6.77 -7.05 10.05
C PRO A 42 -7.32 -5.84 10.82
N PRO A 43 -8.47 -5.27 10.41
CA PRO A 43 -9.08 -4.15 11.11
C PRO A 43 -9.58 -4.57 12.50
N ILE A 44 -9.48 -3.65 13.46
CA ILE A 44 -9.99 -3.85 14.82
C ILE A 44 -11.52 -3.88 14.75
N GLN A 45 -12.12 -4.92 15.33
CA GLN A 45 -13.58 -5.00 15.45
C GLN A 45 -14.06 -4.15 16.63
N PRO A 46 -15.10 -3.32 16.45
CA PRO A 46 -15.72 -2.61 17.55
C PRO A 46 -16.40 -3.60 18.50
N THR A 47 -16.21 -3.41 19.80
CA THR A 47 -16.87 -4.11 20.90
C THR A 47 -18.19 -3.44 21.30
N TYR A 48 -18.33 -2.14 21.03
CA TYR A 48 -19.54 -1.37 21.34
C TYR A 48 -19.89 -0.39 20.20
N PRO A 49 -21.17 0.04 20.09
CA PRO A 49 -21.60 0.99 19.08
C PRO A 49 -20.77 2.28 19.10
N PHE A 50 -20.49 2.85 17.93
CA PHE A 50 -19.72 4.09 17.75
C PHE A 50 -18.23 4.04 18.15
N GLN A 51 -17.67 2.85 18.43
CA GLN A 51 -16.26 2.71 18.80
C GLN A 51 -15.30 2.96 17.62
N CYS A 52 -15.71 2.56 16.41
CA CYS A 52 -14.91 2.70 15.20
C CYS A 52 -15.72 3.49 14.17
N ILE A 53 -15.22 4.68 13.84
CA ILE A 53 -15.80 5.59 12.84
C ILE A 53 -14.73 5.82 11.77
N CYS A 54 -15.11 5.62 10.51
CA CYS A 54 -14.28 5.95 9.35
C CYS A 54 -15.01 7.00 8.53
N ALA A 55 -14.29 8.01 8.05
CA ALA A 55 -14.84 9.01 7.16
C ALA A 55 -13.93 9.14 5.93
N ASP A 56 -14.55 9.27 4.76
CA ASP A 56 -13.84 9.49 3.51
C ASP A 56 -14.57 10.56 2.69
N PHE A 57 -13.79 11.28 1.88
CA PHE A 57 -14.28 12.37 1.06
C PHE A 57 -14.10 12.01 -0.40
N PHE A 58 -15.20 12.04 -1.16
CA PHE A 58 -15.15 11.77 -2.59
C PHE A 58 -15.87 12.84 -3.38
N THR A 59 -15.40 13.02 -4.61
CA THR A 59 -15.94 14.00 -5.54
C THR A 59 -16.60 13.26 -6.70
N TYR A 60 -17.87 13.55 -6.96
CA TYR A 60 -18.62 12.97 -8.07
C TYR A 60 -19.48 14.04 -8.73
N ALA A 61 -19.42 14.15 -10.07
CA ALA A 61 -20.21 15.10 -10.84
C ALA A 61 -20.17 16.56 -10.31
N ASP A 62 -18.97 17.11 -10.06
CA ASP A 62 -18.75 18.45 -9.48
C ASP A 62 -19.39 18.67 -8.09
N HIS A 63 -19.77 17.58 -7.42
CA HIS A 63 -20.27 17.60 -6.07
C HIS A 63 -19.33 16.86 -5.13
N ASN A 64 -19.20 17.45 -3.94
CA ASN A 64 -18.36 16.96 -2.87
C ASN A 64 -19.23 16.22 -1.85
N TYR A 65 -18.86 14.98 -1.56
CA TYR A 65 -19.58 14.10 -0.66
C TYR A 65 -18.66 13.67 0.49
N LEU A 66 -19.19 13.72 1.71
CA LEU A 66 -18.56 13.13 2.87
C LEU A 66 -19.31 11.85 3.23
N VAL A 67 -18.62 10.72 3.21
CA VAL A 67 -19.14 9.45 3.69
C VAL A 67 -18.65 9.24 5.10
N ILE A 68 -19.58 8.93 6.00
CA ILE A 68 -19.25 8.51 7.37
C ILE A 68 -19.79 7.10 7.55
N ALA A 69 -18.87 6.15 7.75
CA ALA A 69 -19.16 4.78 8.12
C ALA A 69 -18.94 4.58 9.61
N ILE A 70 -19.92 3.97 10.27
CA ILE A 70 -19.84 3.58 11.68
C ILE A 70 -19.91 2.06 11.70
N ASP A 71 -19.01 1.44 12.45
CA ASP A 71 -18.84 0.00 12.50
C ASP A 71 -18.45 -0.58 11.12
N ILE A 72 -17.14 -0.69 10.91
CA ILE A 72 -16.51 -1.21 9.69
C ILE A 72 -16.95 -2.64 9.36
N VAL A 73 -17.52 -3.38 10.32
CA VAL A 73 -17.93 -4.78 10.16
C VAL A 73 -19.37 -4.90 9.65
N THR A 74 -20.28 -4.03 10.08
CA THR A 74 -21.69 -4.10 9.64
C THR A 74 -21.98 -3.37 8.32
N GLY A 75 -21.05 -2.57 7.79
CA GLY A 75 -21.21 -1.91 6.49
C GLY A 75 -22.40 -0.94 6.42
N ARG A 76 -22.88 -0.45 7.57
CA ARG A 76 -24.08 0.37 7.65
C ARG A 76 -23.71 1.83 7.34
N LEU A 77 -23.85 2.22 6.07
CA LEU A 77 -23.81 3.62 5.65
C LEU A 77 -24.96 4.37 6.33
N LEU A 78 -24.63 5.25 7.27
CA LEU A 78 -25.68 5.97 8.03
C LEU A 78 -26.19 7.21 7.32
N ARG A 79 -25.45 7.77 6.36
CA ARG A 79 -25.90 8.87 5.52
C ARG A 79 -24.89 9.22 4.44
N GLU A 80 -25.36 9.33 3.21
CA GLU A 80 -24.72 10.17 2.19
C GLU A 80 -25.18 11.60 2.49
N GLN A 81 -24.29 12.49 2.89
CA GLN A 81 -24.59 13.92 2.97
C GLN A 81 -23.85 14.62 1.84
N GLN A 82 -24.60 15.13 0.87
CA GLN A 82 -24.07 16.11 -0.06
C GLN A 82 -23.69 17.35 0.77
N MET A 83 -22.40 17.69 0.79
CA MET A 83 -21.97 18.98 1.32
C MET A 83 -22.39 20.04 0.30
N VAL A 84 -23.66 20.45 0.37
CA VAL A 84 -24.12 21.66 -0.31
C VAL A 84 -23.37 22.79 0.37
N HIS A 85 -22.46 23.44 -0.36
CA HIS A 85 -21.91 24.74 -0.01
C HIS A 85 -23.07 25.68 0.35
N LYS A 86 -23.38 25.80 1.64
CA LYS A 86 -24.29 26.81 2.13
C LYS A 86 -23.37 27.98 2.52
N VAL A 87 -23.33 28.93 1.58
CA VAL A 87 -22.81 30.31 1.63
C VAL A 87 -21.97 30.65 2.85
#